data_AF-A0A658NHQ4-F1
#
_entry.id   AF-A0A658NHQ4-F1
#
_cell.length_a   1.000
_cell.length_b   1.000
_cell.length_c   1.000
_cell.angle_alpha   90.00
_cell.angle_beta   90.00
_cell.angle_gamma   90.00
#
_symmetry.space_group_name_H-M   'P 1'
#
loop_
_entity.id
_entity.type
_entity.pdbx_description
1 polymer ?
#
loop_
_entity_poly.entity_id
_entity_poly.type
_entity_poly.pdbx_seq_one_letter_code
_entity_poly.pdbx_strand_id
1 'polypeptide(L)' 'LAELALGACSPQYPQAVTSAAIAKQVILPTYSRWVEADRTLAASALAYCEGKETLDKARADFLNAQKAWAELQPLLV' A
#
# COMPACT_ATOMS: atom_id res chain seq x y z
N LEU A 1 32.18 -14.55 -26.88
CA LEU A 1 31.44 -15.28 -25.82
C LEU A 1 31.88 -14.95 -24.38
N ALA A 2 32.69 -13.90 -24.15
CA ALA A 2 33.21 -13.57 -22.81
C ALA A 2 32.39 -12.49 -22.04
N GLU A 3 31.42 -11.83 -22.67
CA GLU A 3 30.69 -10.72 -22.02
C GLU A 3 29.50 -11.19 -21.16
N LEU A 4 28.95 -12.37 -21.43
CA LEU A 4 27.85 -12.96 -20.65
C LEU A 4 28.27 -13.46 -19.26
N ALA A 5 29.58 -13.49 -18.97
CA ALA A 5 30.11 -13.92 -17.67
C ALA A 5 30.30 -12.76 -16.67
N LEU A 6 30.28 -11.50 -17.12
CA LEU A 6 30.54 -10.33 -16.26
C LEU A 6 29.30 -9.79 -15.53
N GLY A 7 28.09 -10.25 -15.90
CA GLY A 7 26.85 -9.90 -15.19
C GLY A 7 26.63 -10.66 -13.88
N ALA A 8 27.30 -11.81 -13.70
CA ALA A 8 27.12 -12.68 -12.53
C ALA A 8 27.94 -12.24 -11.30
N CYS A 9 28.89 -11.32 -11.46
CA CYS A 9 29.77 -10.82 -10.40
C CYS A 9 29.73 -9.29 -10.24
N SER A 10 28.70 -8.61 -10.77
CA SER A 10 28.45 -7.24 -10.31
C SER A 10 28.01 -7.36 -8.86
N PRO A 11 28.68 -6.71 -7.88
CA PRO A 11 28.03 -6.47 -6.60
C PRO A 11 26.68 -5.85 -6.93
N GLN A 12 25.59 -6.42 -6.40
CA GLN A 12 24.25 -5.95 -6.70
C GLN A 12 24.27 -4.43 -6.54
N TYR A 13 24.04 -3.70 -7.63
CA TYR A 13 24.10 -2.25 -7.64
C TYR A 13 23.36 -1.76 -6.40
N PRO A 14 24.01 -1.02 -5.47
CA PRO A 14 23.39 -0.65 -4.21
C PRO A 14 22.00 -0.01 -4.38
N GLN A 15 21.80 0.69 -5.50
CA GLN A 15 20.52 1.24 -5.94
C GLN A 15 19.48 0.16 -6.23
N ALA A 16 19.82 -0.93 -6.92
CA ALA A 16 18.89 -2.03 -7.22
C ALA A 16 18.45 -2.78 -5.95
N VAL A 17 19.36 -3.01 -5.01
CA VAL A 17 19.03 -3.61 -3.70
C VAL A 17 18.11 -2.69 -2.91
N THR A 18 18.44 -1.40 -2.86
CA THR A 18 17.65 -0.39 -2.14
C THR A 18 16.25 -0.23 -2.76
N SER A 19 16.15 -0.12 -4.08
CA SER A 19 14.86 -0.03 -4.78
C SER A 19 13.99 -1.26 -4.55
N ALA A 20 14.58 -2.47 -4.58
CA ALA A 20 13.85 -3.70 -4.28
C ALA A 20 13.36 -3.73 -2.81
N ALA A 21 14.18 -3.24 -1.88
CA ALA A 21 13.80 -3.14 -0.47
C ALA A 21 12.64 -2.14 -0.28
N ILE A 22 12.73 -0.93 -0.85
CA ILE A 22 11.66 0.08 -0.81
C ILE A 22 10.36 -0.47 -1.41
N ALA A 23 10.42 -1.12 -2.58
CA ALA A 23 9.25 -1.70 -3.22
C ALA A 23 8.55 -2.75 -2.33
N LYS A 24 9.33 -3.67 -1.74
CA LYS A 24 8.81 -4.77 -0.94
C LYS A 24 8.37 -4.38 0.48
N GLN A 25 9.08 -3.45 1.10
CA GLN A 25 8.92 -3.13 2.53
C GLN A 25 8.14 -1.85 2.77
N VAL A 26 8.10 -0.94 1.80
CA VAL A 26 7.42 0.36 1.93
C VAL A 26 6.22 0.44 0.99
N ILE A 27 6.45 0.33 -0.32
CA ILE A 27 5.40 0.58 -1.32
C ILE A 27 4.30 -0.47 -1.21
N LEU A 28 4.63 -1.75 -1.42
CA LEU A 28 3.63 -2.81 -1.42
C LEU A 28 2.83 -2.86 -0.11
N PRO A 29 3.45 -2.86 1.09
CA PRO A 29 2.69 -2.90 2.34
C PRO A 29 1.81 -1.66 2.55
N THR A 30 2.24 -0.47 2.13
CA THR A 30 1.44 0.75 2.29
C THR A 30 0.21 0.73 1.37
N TYR A 31 0.36 0.30 0.12
CA TYR A 31 -0.78 0.06 -0.76
C TYR A 31 -1.73 -1.02 -0.22
N SER A 32 -1.20 -2.13 0.30
CA SER A 32 -2.03 -3.17 0.92
C SER A 32 -2.84 -2.64 2.10
N ARG A 33 -2.23 -1.84 3.00
CA ARG A 33 -2.96 -1.23 4.13
C ARG A 33 -4.08 -0.31 3.65
N TRP A 34 -3.84 0.49 2.62
CA TRP A 34 -4.87 1.34 2.04
C TRP A 34 -6.02 0.52 1.44
N VAL A 35 -5.73 -0.52 0.64
CA VAL A 35 -6.76 -1.39 0.04
C VAL A 35 -7.65 -2.03 1.10
N GLU A 36 -7.08 -2.52 2.20
CA GLU A 36 -7.89 -3.12 3.27
C GLU A 36 -8.75 -2.08 4.01
N ALA A 37 -8.22 -0.88 4.24
CA ALA A 37 -9.00 0.21 4.83
C ALA A 37 -10.15 0.67 3.91
N ASP A 38 -9.91 0.75 2.60
CA ASP A 38 -10.92 1.11 1.60
C ASP A 38 -12.04 0.06 1.49
N ARG A 39 -11.68 -1.24 1.49
CA ARG A 39 -12.66 -2.34 1.54
C ARG A 39 -13.55 -2.26 2.78
N THR A 40 -12.95 -1.94 3.93
CA THR A 40 -13.68 -1.78 5.21
C THR A 40 -14.63 -0.59 5.14
N LEU A 41 -14.17 0.54 4.60
CA LEU A 41 -15.03 1.71 4.35
C LEU A 41 -16.22 1.33 3.46
N ALA A 42 -16.00 0.70 2.30
CA ALA A 42 -17.08 0.31 1.39
C ALA A 42 -18.12 -0.59 2.08
N ALA A 43 -17.67 -1.60 2.84
CA ALA A 43 -18.56 -2.49 3.59
C ALA A 43 -19.37 -1.75 4.66
N SER A 44 -18.73 -0.89 5.45
CA SER A 44 -19.40 -0.12 6.52
C SER A 44 -20.39 0.91 5.98
N ALA A 45 -20.09 1.55 4.85
CA ALA A 45 -20.97 2.50 4.21
C ALA A 45 -22.24 1.82 3.69
N LEU A 46 -22.10 0.65 3.06
CA LEU A 46 -23.23 -0.17 2.62
C LEU A 46 -24.07 -0.64 3.82
N ALA A 47 -23.43 -1.15 4.87
CA ALA A 47 -24.14 -1.61 6.08
C ALA A 47 -24.91 -0.47 6.76
N TYR A 48 -24.37 0.75 6.78
CA TYR A 48 -25.08 1.93 7.28
C TYR A 48 -26.32 2.25 6.42
N CYS A 49 -26.19 2.25 5.10
CA CYS A 49 -27.33 2.46 4.19
C CYS A 49 -28.44 1.39 4.36
N GLU A 50 -28.07 0.18 4.76
CA GLU A 50 -29.00 -0.91 5.06
C GLU A 50 -29.53 -0.90 6.51
N GLY A 51 -29.13 0.06 7.34
CA GLY A 51 -29.53 0.16 8.75
C GLY A 51 -28.90 -0.90 9.65
N LYS A 52 -27.83 -1.56 9.20
CA LYS A 52 -27.12 -2.64 9.92
C LYS A 52 -25.91 -2.15 10.72
N GLU A 53 -25.50 -0.91 10.51
CA GLU A 53 -24.35 -0.30 11.16
C GLU A 53 -24.66 1.14 11.60
N THR A 54 -23.94 1.64 12.59
CA THR A 54 -24.10 3.01 13.09
C THR A 54 -23.38 4.05 12.21
N LEU A 55 -23.89 5.28 12.17
CA LEU A 55 -23.21 6.39 11.50
C LEU A 55 -21.81 6.63 12.09
N ASP A 56 -21.65 6.46 13.40
CA ASP A 56 -20.37 6.67 14.08
C ASP A 56 -19.32 5.63 13.65
N LYS A 57 -19.71 4.36 13.47
CA LYS A 57 -18.81 3.33 12.94
C LYS A 57 -18.43 3.61 11.49
N ALA A 58 -19.39 3.92 10.61
CA ALA A 58 -19.11 4.25 9.22
C ALA A 58 -18.17 5.48 9.11
N ARG A 59 -18.36 6.49 9.98
CA ARG A 59 -17.47 7.66 10.04
C ARG A 59 -16.06 7.29 10.54
N ALA A 60 -15.94 6.42 11.53
CA ALA A 60 -14.64 5.97 12.02
C ALA A 60 -13.86 5.22 10.92
N ASP A 61 -14.53 4.35 10.16
CA ASP A 61 -13.92 3.61 9.05
C ASP A 61 -13.53 4.54 7.90
N PHE A 62 -14.35 5.56 7.60
CA PHE A 62 -14.00 6.62 6.65
C PHE A 62 -12.73 7.36 7.05
N LEU A 63 -12.62 7.80 8.30
CA LEU A 63 -11.43 8.51 8.79
C LEU A 63 -10.18 7.61 8.77
N ASN A 64 -10.34 6.30 9.01
CA ASN A 64 -9.26 5.34 8.89
C ASN A 64 -8.78 5.21 7.42
N ALA A 65 -9.72 5.02 6.49
CA ALA A 65 -9.42 4.96 5.06
C ALA A 65 -8.77 6.25 4.54
N GLN A 66 -9.25 7.42 4.98
CA GLN A 66 -8.66 8.72 4.64
C GLN A 66 -7.19 8.82 5.09
N LYS A 67 -6.87 8.38 6.32
CA LYS A 67 -5.49 8.38 6.82
C LYS A 67 -4.61 7.43 6.03
N ALA A 68 -5.09 6.20 5.76
CA ALA A 68 -4.35 5.23 4.96
C ALA A 68 -4.10 5.71 3.52
N TRP A 69 -5.04 6.45 2.93
CA TRP A 69 -4.85 7.10 1.63
C TRP A 69 -3.82 8.25 1.70
N ALA A 70 -3.82 9.02 2.78
CA ALA A 70 -2.84 10.08 2.99
C ALA A 70 -1.41 9.53 3.14
N GLU A 71 -1.24 8.33 3.69
CA GLU A 71 0.07 7.63 3.76
C GLU A 71 0.64 7.29 2.37
N LEU A 72 -0.19 7.22 1.32
CA LEU A 72 0.28 6.99 -0.05
C LEU A 72 0.88 8.24 -0.69
N GLN A 73 0.60 9.44 -0.17
CA GLN A 73 1.00 10.69 -0.83
C GLN A 73 2.51 10.81 -1.09
N PRO A 74 3.42 10.41 -0.16
CA PRO A 74 4.86 10.46 -0.40
C PRO A 74 5.37 9.42 -1.41
N LEU A 75 4.53 8.44 -1.78
CA LEU A 75 4.89 7.33 -2.68
C LEU A 75 4.47 7.59 -4.13
N LEU A 76 3.75 8.69 -4.39
CA LEU A 76 3.40 9.11 -5.74
C LEU A 76 4.66 9.65 -6.44
N VAL A 77 5.06 8.97 -7.52
CA VAL A 77 6.18 9.36 -8.40
C VAL A 77 5.62 9.86 -9.73
#